data_AF-A0A9Q3CFF9-F1
#
_entry.id   AF-A0A9Q3CFF9-F1
#
_cell.length_a   1.000
_cell.length_b   1.000
_cell.length_c   1.000
_cell.angle_alpha   90.00
_cell.angle_beta   90.00
_cell.angle_gamma   90.00
#
_symmetry.space_group_name_H-M   'P 1'
#
loop_
_entity.id
_entity.type
_entity.pdbx_description
1 polymer ?
#
loop_
_entity_poly.entity_id
_entity_poly.type
_entity_poly.pdbx_seq_one_letter_code
_entity_poly.pdbx_strand_id
1 'polypeptide(L)'
;MGTPIHKPIYDLFGIISFITQPQSSDQDNWSPFILSSLSKGSNDILHLELRNLTLCHTKTKHLKSLLTISHHYELLPLNPTMQQEYSILYKEFLSSKSKGPGECFRNINNLQVCCNNHIMLNAIADVDLEDHKGRSTQDKSSTITQTIVDVETCMMSSKISHLLKCLLKNKQSNFGPTKSVVYTQWTQFLDLIGIALAHNSILSAQIDGTITAQAQEKALENFFNNPECEVLISSIAAALTGLNITCTNMVYVMVRGPPKFYCDFWTLTSTFPVAQLDPSH
;
A
#
# COMPACT_ATOMS: atom_id res chain seq x y z
N MET A 1 7.27 -8.18 -10.57
CA MET A 1 7.47 -8.70 -9.21
C MET A 1 8.84 -9.36 -9.18
N GLY A 2 9.75 -8.95 -8.30
CA GLY A 2 11.14 -9.45 -8.34
C GLY A 2 12.00 -9.04 -7.15
N THR A 3 11.38 -8.63 -6.03
CA THR A 3 12.12 -8.35 -4.80
C THR A 3 12.18 -9.66 -4.01
N PRO A 4 13.36 -10.31 -3.91
CA PRO A 4 13.46 -11.64 -3.33
C PRO A 4 13.24 -11.66 -1.81
N ILE A 5 13.28 -10.50 -1.14
CA ILE A 5 13.28 -10.40 0.32
C ILE A 5 12.26 -9.35 0.75
N HIS A 6 11.23 -9.78 1.50
CA HIS A 6 10.27 -8.88 2.12
C HIS A 6 10.35 -8.86 3.66
N LYS A 7 10.94 -9.86 4.33
CA LYS A 7 11.11 -10.01 5.81
C LYS A 7 12.36 -10.92 6.13
N PRO A 8 12.72 -11.23 7.41
CA PRO A 8 14.10 -11.41 7.92
C PRO A 8 14.91 -12.51 7.24
N ILE A 9 16.22 -12.56 7.54
CA ILE A 9 17.21 -13.52 6.98
C ILE A 9 16.72 -15.00 6.95
N TYR A 10 15.83 -15.38 7.86
CA TYR A 10 15.22 -16.70 7.94
C TYR A 10 14.36 -17.06 6.71
N ASP A 11 13.65 -16.09 6.14
CA ASP A 11 12.86 -16.31 4.92
C ASP A 11 13.78 -16.60 3.74
N LEU A 12 14.94 -15.93 3.68
CA LEU A 12 15.95 -16.17 2.66
C LEU A 12 16.54 -17.58 2.77
N PHE A 13 16.81 -18.06 3.99
CA PHE A 13 17.23 -19.45 4.21
C PHE A 13 16.18 -20.43 3.69
N GLY A 14 14.90 -20.20 3.99
CA GLY A 14 13.81 -21.03 3.49
C GLY A 14 13.77 -21.11 1.97
N ILE A 15 13.95 -19.98 1.27
CA ILE A 15 14.02 -19.93 -0.21
C ILE A 15 15.24 -20.69 -0.72
N ILE A 16 16.43 -20.48 -0.14
CA ILE A 16 17.65 -21.18 -0.53
C ILE A 16 17.47 -22.68 -0.33
N SER A 17 16.99 -23.11 0.84
CA SER A 17 16.76 -24.51 1.17
C SER A 17 15.74 -25.16 0.23
N PHE A 18 14.71 -24.43 -0.20
CA PHE A 18 13.76 -24.93 -1.19
C PHE A 18 14.43 -25.15 -2.56
N ILE A 19 15.29 -24.21 -2.99
CA ILE A 19 15.97 -24.26 -4.29
C ILE A 19 17.08 -25.33 -4.32
N THR A 20 17.87 -25.44 -3.26
CA THR A 20 19.06 -26.29 -3.24
C THR A 20 18.81 -27.69 -2.70
N GLN A 21 17.63 -27.96 -2.12
CA GLN A 21 17.27 -29.22 -1.46
C GLN A 21 18.40 -29.77 -0.54
N PRO A 22 18.95 -28.97 0.38
CA PRO A 22 20.01 -29.45 1.26
C PRO A 22 19.43 -30.44 2.26
N GLN A 23 20.24 -31.41 2.69
CA GLN A 23 19.87 -32.29 3.80
C GLN A 23 19.66 -31.43 5.06
N SER A 24 18.44 -31.46 5.56
CA SER A 24 17.94 -30.68 6.70
C SER A 24 18.83 -30.81 7.94
N SER A 25 19.53 -29.75 8.35
CA SER A 25 20.01 -29.53 9.74
C SER A 25 20.78 -28.22 10.00
N ASP A 26 21.08 -27.37 9.01
CA ASP A 26 22.05 -26.28 9.20
C ASP A 26 21.46 -24.87 9.46
N GLN A 27 20.15 -24.74 9.66
CA GLN A 27 19.49 -23.44 9.86
C GLN A 27 20.00 -22.69 11.09
N ASP A 28 20.28 -23.44 12.17
CA ASP A 28 20.74 -22.91 13.45
C ASP A 28 22.15 -22.34 13.37
N ASN A 29 22.96 -22.78 12.42
CA ASN A 29 24.32 -22.27 12.19
C ASN A 29 24.36 -21.22 11.09
N TRP A 30 23.56 -21.38 10.04
CA TRP A 30 23.56 -20.49 8.88
C TRP A 30 23.11 -19.07 9.25
N SER A 31 22.01 -18.94 10.00
CA SER A 31 21.44 -17.63 10.31
C SER A 31 22.38 -16.76 11.16
N PRO A 32 22.96 -17.26 12.29
CA PRO A 32 23.94 -16.50 13.06
C PRO A 32 25.21 -16.18 12.27
N PHE A 33 25.68 -17.10 11.41
CA PHE A 33 26.86 -16.89 10.57
C PHE A 33 26.68 -15.71 9.61
N ILE A 34 25.57 -15.69 8.86
CA ILE A 34 25.26 -14.60 7.93
C ILE A 34 24.99 -13.28 8.68
N LEU A 35 24.21 -13.32 9.77
CA LEU A 35 23.93 -12.13 10.58
C LEU A 35 25.20 -11.54 11.22
N SER A 36 26.19 -12.36 11.56
CA SER A 36 27.47 -11.88 12.10
C SER A 36 28.30 -11.10 11.08
N SER A 37 28.20 -11.44 9.79
CA SER A 37 28.84 -10.68 8.70
C SER A 37 28.09 -9.39 8.41
N LEU A 38 26.75 -9.45 8.36
CA LEU A 38 25.90 -8.29 8.09
C LEU A 38 26.00 -7.24 9.21
N SER A 39 26.08 -7.65 10.47
CA SER A 39 26.27 -6.73 11.60
C SER A 39 27.62 -6.01 11.58
N LYS A 40 28.63 -6.59 10.93
CA LYS A 40 29.93 -5.95 10.64
C LYS A 40 29.90 -5.10 9.36
N GLY A 41 28.76 -4.99 8.69
CA GLY A 41 28.58 -4.21 7.47
C GLY A 41 29.10 -4.88 6.19
N SER A 42 29.54 -6.14 6.23
CA SER A 42 29.97 -6.88 5.03
C SER A 42 28.84 -7.76 4.50
N ASN A 43 28.55 -7.60 3.21
CA ASN A 43 27.58 -8.40 2.45
C ASN A 43 28.26 -9.51 1.62
N ASP A 44 29.59 -9.64 1.70
CA ASP A 44 30.37 -10.44 0.75
C ASP A 44 30.04 -11.93 0.87
N ILE A 45 29.91 -12.43 2.10
CA ILE A 45 29.53 -13.83 2.37
C ILE A 45 28.14 -14.12 1.79
N LEU A 46 27.19 -13.22 2.01
CA LEU A 46 25.84 -13.35 1.47
C LEU A 46 25.85 -13.32 -0.08
N HIS A 47 26.64 -12.43 -0.68
CA HIS A 47 26.80 -12.36 -2.13
C HIS A 47 27.44 -13.62 -2.71
N LEU A 48 28.42 -14.22 -2.02
CA LEU A 48 29.07 -15.46 -2.45
C LEU A 48 28.09 -16.64 -2.46
N GLU A 49 27.31 -16.79 -1.39
CA GLU A 49 26.25 -17.82 -1.30
C GLU A 49 25.20 -17.64 -2.41
N LEU A 50 24.75 -16.39 -2.63
CA LEU A 50 23.71 -16.11 -3.63
C LEU A 50 24.24 -16.05 -5.07
N ARG A 51 25.56 -16.04 -5.29
CA ARG A 51 26.19 -15.78 -6.60
C ARG A 51 25.75 -16.74 -7.69
N ASN A 52 25.61 -18.01 -7.33
CA ASN A 52 25.23 -19.07 -8.28
C ASN A 52 23.73 -19.41 -8.20
N LEU A 53 23.01 -18.84 -7.24
CA LEU A 53 21.59 -19.11 -7.00
C LEU A 53 20.68 -18.01 -7.52
N THR A 54 21.19 -16.77 -7.63
CA THR A 54 20.38 -15.61 -7.99
C THR A 54 20.97 -14.84 -9.16
N LEU A 55 20.09 -14.38 -10.05
CA LEU A 55 20.42 -13.40 -11.09
C LEU A 55 19.51 -12.18 -10.90
N CYS A 56 20.10 -11.04 -10.53
CA CYS A 56 19.37 -9.79 -10.30
C CYS A 56 19.95 -8.66 -11.16
N HIS A 57 19.13 -8.15 -12.09
CA HIS A 57 19.48 -6.98 -12.91
C HIS A 57 18.70 -5.75 -12.46
N THR A 58 19.39 -4.62 -12.33
CA THR A 58 18.74 -3.33 -12.13
C THR A 58 18.28 -2.77 -13.47
N LYS A 59 17.10 -2.15 -13.50
CA LYS A 59 16.53 -1.52 -14.71
C LYS A 59 17.46 -0.47 -15.35
N THR A 60 18.40 0.06 -14.59
CA THR A 60 19.39 1.05 -15.02
C THR A 60 20.53 0.51 -15.90
N LYS A 61 20.79 -0.80 -15.92
CA LYS A 61 21.98 -1.35 -16.61
C LYS A 61 21.79 -1.59 -18.12
N HIS A 62 20.56 -1.76 -18.60
CA HIS A 62 20.30 -2.21 -19.98
C HIS A 62 19.29 -1.35 -20.77
N LEU A 63 18.63 -0.38 -20.13
CA LEU A 63 17.61 0.47 -20.76
C LEU A 63 18.08 1.92 -20.73
N LYS A 64 18.52 2.44 -21.88
CA LYS A 64 19.20 3.75 -22.01
C LYS A 64 18.29 4.98 -21.84
N SER A 65 16.97 4.82 -21.62
CA SER A 65 16.04 5.96 -21.58
C SER A 65 14.76 5.66 -20.79
N LEU A 66 14.88 5.20 -19.54
CA LEU A 66 13.71 5.07 -18.67
C LEU A 66 13.30 6.44 -18.14
N LEU A 67 12.00 6.73 -18.16
CA LEU A 67 11.45 7.89 -17.47
C LEU A 67 11.78 7.80 -15.98
N THR A 68 12.21 8.92 -15.41
CA THR A 68 12.46 9.03 -13.97
C THR A 68 11.14 8.91 -13.23
N ILE A 69 11.05 7.95 -12.31
CA ILE A 69 9.92 7.85 -11.38
C ILE A 69 10.17 8.85 -10.26
N SER A 70 9.28 9.84 -10.11
CA SER A 70 9.31 10.74 -8.95
C SER A 70 8.43 10.18 -7.83
N HIS A 71 8.92 10.29 -6.59
CA HIS A 71 8.17 9.92 -5.40
C HIS A 71 7.84 11.18 -4.61
N HIS A 72 6.55 11.39 -4.35
CA HIS A 72 6.05 12.50 -3.55
C HIS A 72 5.32 11.94 -2.32
N TYR A 73 5.64 12.49 -1.15
CA TYR A 73 5.00 12.14 0.11
C TYR A 73 4.30 13.38 0.65
N GLU A 74 3.01 13.25 0.94
CA GLU A 74 2.21 14.34 1.50
C GLU A 74 1.66 13.94 2.86
N LEU A 75 1.87 14.80 3.85
CA LEU A 75 1.30 14.65 5.18
C LEU A 75 -0.05 15.37 5.21
N LEU A 76 -1.10 14.60 5.42
CA LEU A 76 -2.47 15.11 5.45
C LEU A 76 -2.92 15.23 6.90
N PRO A 77 -3.33 16.42 7.38
CA PRO A 77 -3.93 16.55 8.69
C PRO A 77 -5.25 15.79 8.72
N LEU A 78 -5.58 15.16 9.84
CA LEU A 78 -6.89 14.54 10.04
C LEU A 78 -7.97 15.62 10.10
N ASN A 79 -9.16 15.28 9.61
CA ASN A 79 -10.35 16.08 9.86
C ASN A 79 -10.55 16.27 11.38
N PRO A 80 -10.96 17.46 11.87
CA PRO A 80 -11.12 17.73 13.30
C PRO A 80 -11.95 16.68 14.05
N THR A 81 -13.02 16.17 13.44
CA THR A 81 -13.87 15.12 14.03
C THR A 81 -13.08 13.81 14.20
N MET A 82 -12.41 13.36 13.14
CA MET A 82 -11.58 12.15 13.18
C MET A 82 -10.35 12.30 14.09
N GLN A 83 -9.83 13.53 14.25
CA GLN A 83 -8.73 13.81 15.16
C GLN A 83 -9.12 13.56 16.63
N GLN A 84 -10.37 13.87 17.01
CA GLN A 84 -10.89 13.58 18.34
C GLN A 84 -10.96 12.08 18.59
N GLU A 85 -11.54 11.31 17.66
CA GLU A 85 -11.62 9.86 17.73
C GLU A 85 -10.24 9.20 17.77
N TYR A 86 -9.32 9.66 16.90
CA TYR A 86 -7.95 9.20 16.89
C TYR A 86 -7.27 9.41 18.25
N SER A 87 -7.52 10.56 18.90
CA SER A 87 -6.96 10.87 20.22
C SER A 87 -7.47 9.93 21.31
N ILE A 88 -8.71 9.45 21.20
CA ILE A 88 -9.29 8.45 22.12
C ILE A 88 -8.60 7.09 21.91
N LEU A 89 -8.58 6.60 20.67
CA LEU A 89 -7.91 5.33 20.31
C LEU A 89 -6.42 5.35 20.67
N TYR A 90 -5.77 6.51 20.59
CA TYR A 90 -4.36 6.64 20.92
C TYR A 90 -4.11 6.46 22.42
N LYS A 91 -5.00 6.99 23.28
CA LYS A 91 -4.93 6.76 24.72
C LYS A 91 -5.15 5.29 25.07
N GLU A 92 -6.09 4.63 24.40
CA GLU A 92 -6.33 3.19 24.55
C GLU A 92 -5.09 2.38 24.16
N PHE A 93 -4.49 2.70 23.00
CA PHE A 93 -3.23 2.09 22.56
C PHE A 93 -2.12 2.23 23.61
N LEU A 94 -1.90 3.44 24.15
CA LEU A 94 -0.88 3.66 25.18
C LEU A 94 -1.14 2.82 26.44
N SER A 95 -2.41 2.69 26.86
CA SER A 95 -2.79 1.87 28.01
C SER A 95 -2.66 0.36 27.77
N SER A 96 -2.65 -0.07 26.51
CA SER A 96 -2.61 -1.48 26.12
C SER A 96 -1.21 -2.07 25.96
N LYS A 97 -0.15 -1.24 26.00
CA LYS A 97 1.24 -1.71 25.83
C LYS A 97 1.66 -2.79 26.84
N SER A 98 1.03 -2.81 28.02
CA SER A 98 1.27 -3.80 29.07
C SER A 98 0.37 -5.05 28.98
N LYS A 99 -0.64 -5.05 28.11
CA LYS A 99 -1.69 -6.09 28.03
C LYS A 99 -1.37 -7.23 27.04
N GLY A 100 -0.16 -7.25 26.48
CA GLY A 100 0.32 -8.28 25.57
C GLY A 100 0.30 -7.88 24.08
N PRO A 101 0.95 -8.68 23.22
CA PRO A 101 1.21 -8.31 21.82
C PRO A 101 -0.06 -8.26 20.95
N GLY A 102 -1.05 -9.12 21.21
CA GLY A 102 -2.30 -9.16 20.43
C GLY A 102 -3.13 -7.88 20.59
N GLU A 103 -3.33 -7.44 21.83
CA GLU A 103 -4.06 -6.21 22.15
C GLU A 103 -3.35 -4.96 21.59
N CYS A 104 -2.02 -4.93 21.73
CA CYS A 104 -1.19 -3.87 21.16
C CYS A 104 -1.35 -3.79 19.62
N PHE A 105 -1.30 -4.94 18.94
CA PHE A 105 -1.48 -5.01 17.49
C PHE A 105 -2.88 -4.54 17.07
N ARG A 106 -3.93 -4.98 17.77
CA ARG A 106 -5.31 -4.56 17.52
C ARG A 106 -5.46 -3.04 17.64
N ASN A 107 -4.91 -2.44 18.69
CA ASN A 107 -5.02 -0.99 18.89
C ASN A 107 -4.19 -0.19 17.87
N ILE A 108 -3.03 -0.70 17.46
CA ILE A 108 -2.28 -0.12 16.33
C ILE A 108 -3.12 -0.19 15.05
N ASN A 109 -3.81 -1.31 14.82
CA ASN A 109 -4.66 -1.50 13.67
C ASN A 109 -5.81 -0.49 13.64
N ASN A 110 -6.50 -0.31 14.77
CA ASN A 110 -7.58 0.66 14.91
C ASN A 110 -7.10 2.08 14.61
N LEU A 111 -5.90 2.46 15.09
CA LEU A 111 -5.30 3.76 14.75
C LEU A 111 -5.08 3.91 13.24
N GLN A 112 -4.61 2.87 12.55
CA GLN A 112 -4.40 2.91 11.10
C GLN A 112 -5.71 3.05 10.32
N VAL A 113 -6.74 2.34 10.76
CA VAL A 113 -8.07 2.33 10.14
C VAL A 113 -8.75 3.67 10.33
N CYS A 114 -8.70 4.23 11.55
CA CYS A 114 -9.18 5.57 11.84
C CYS A 114 -8.52 6.62 10.94
N CYS A 115 -7.22 6.52 10.64
CA CYS A 115 -6.57 7.43 9.69
C CYS A 115 -7.11 7.35 8.24
N ASN A 116 -7.80 6.27 7.87
CA ASN A 116 -8.44 6.13 6.56
C ASN A 116 -9.87 6.67 6.62
N ASN A 117 -10.71 6.08 7.46
CA ASN A 117 -12.06 6.56 7.73
C ASN A 117 -12.58 5.91 9.03
N HIS A 118 -13.30 6.68 9.85
CA HIS A 118 -13.85 6.21 11.12
C HIS A 118 -14.85 5.05 10.99
N ILE A 119 -15.70 5.06 9.95
CA ILE A 119 -16.73 4.01 9.77
C ILE A 119 -16.15 2.61 9.57
N MET A 120 -14.89 2.54 9.14
CA MET A 120 -14.20 1.27 8.96
C MET A 120 -13.90 0.56 10.28
N LEU A 121 -13.97 1.26 11.43
CA LEU A 121 -13.78 0.63 12.75
C LEU A 121 -14.94 -0.32 13.09
N ASN A 122 -16.18 0.06 12.76
CA ASN A 122 -17.36 -0.76 13.03
C ASN A 122 -17.34 -2.06 12.22
N ALA A 123 -16.94 -1.96 10.96
CA ALA A 123 -16.86 -3.11 10.07
C ALA A 123 -15.69 -4.07 10.41
N ILE A 124 -14.78 -3.68 11.31
CA ILE A 124 -13.77 -4.59 11.88
C ILE A 124 -14.32 -5.31 13.11
N ALA A 125 -15.12 -4.63 13.94
CA ALA A 125 -15.75 -5.23 15.11
C ALA A 125 -16.72 -6.37 14.74
N ASP A 126 -17.40 -6.27 13.58
CA ASP A 126 -18.29 -7.32 13.09
C ASP A 126 -17.54 -8.60 12.66
N VAL A 127 -16.29 -8.48 12.20
CA VAL A 127 -15.47 -9.63 11.79
C VAL A 127 -15.03 -10.45 13.00
N ASP A 128 -14.79 -9.81 14.15
CA ASP A 128 -14.33 -10.47 15.38
C ASP A 128 -15.45 -11.30 16.06
N LEU A 129 -16.73 -11.04 15.76
CA LEU A 129 -17.87 -11.76 16.35
C LEU A 129 -18.17 -13.11 15.66
N GLU A 130 -17.65 -13.35 14.46
CA GLU A 130 -17.93 -14.54 13.67
C GLU A 130 -16.98 -15.73 13.93
N ASP A 131 -15.91 -15.55 14.72
CA ASP A 131 -14.87 -16.57 14.95
C ASP A 131 -15.30 -17.78 15.79
N HIS A 132 -16.59 -17.90 16.15
CA HIS A 132 -17.15 -19.03 16.91
C HIS A 132 -18.15 -19.93 16.17
N LYS A 133 -18.41 -19.74 14.86
CA LYS A 133 -19.24 -20.70 14.11
C LYS A 133 -18.58 -21.15 12.80
N GLY A 134 -18.49 -22.48 12.66
CA GLY A 134 -17.81 -23.18 11.58
C GLY A 134 -18.23 -22.73 10.17
N ARG A 135 -17.20 -22.69 9.33
CA ARG A 135 -17.15 -22.51 7.87
C ARG A 135 -18.36 -23.09 7.11
N SER A 136 -19.16 -22.22 6.49
CA SER A 136 -19.92 -22.53 5.29
C SER A 136 -19.53 -21.56 4.17
N THR A 137 -19.35 -22.10 2.97
CA THR A 137 -19.06 -21.39 1.72
C THR A 137 -20.34 -20.74 1.21
N GLN A 138 -20.48 -19.42 1.37
CA GLN A 138 -21.43 -18.58 0.64
C GLN A 138 -20.90 -17.14 0.57
N ASP A 139 -21.19 -16.48 -0.55
CA ASP A 139 -20.61 -15.24 -1.09
C ASP A 139 -20.24 -14.16 -0.06
N LYS A 140 -18.92 -13.96 0.14
CA LYS A 140 -18.37 -12.86 0.94
C LYS A 140 -18.21 -11.60 0.08
N SER A 141 -19.32 -11.01 -0.33
CA SER A 141 -19.33 -9.62 -0.79
C SER A 141 -19.23 -8.71 0.44
N SER A 142 -18.27 -7.78 0.43
CA SER A 142 -18.00 -6.84 1.52
C SER A 142 -19.29 -6.18 2.06
N THR A 143 -19.55 -6.38 3.35
CA THR A 143 -20.76 -6.01 4.11
C THR A 143 -21.08 -4.49 4.15
N ILE A 144 -20.26 -3.62 3.55
CA ILE A 144 -20.57 -2.18 3.48
C ILE A 144 -21.66 -1.86 2.45
N THR A 145 -21.99 -2.77 1.54
CA THR A 145 -23.04 -2.57 0.52
C THR A 145 -24.48 -2.42 1.07
N GLN A 146 -24.73 -2.70 2.36
CA GLN A 146 -26.08 -2.60 2.96
C GLN A 146 -26.34 -1.34 3.80
N THR A 147 -25.30 -0.59 4.18
CA THR A 147 -25.48 0.72 4.83
C THR A 147 -25.38 1.79 3.76
N ILE A 148 -26.35 2.69 3.65
CA ILE A 148 -26.24 3.86 2.76
C ILE A 148 -25.13 4.75 3.33
N VAL A 149 -23.89 4.52 2.90
CA VAL A 149 -22.76 5.38 3.23
C VAL A 149 -22.94 6.66 2.43
N ASP A 150 -23.17 7.77 3.12
CA ASP A 150 -23.24 9.06 2.47
C ASP A 150 -21.85 9.52 1.98
N VAL A 151 -21.87 10.40 0.99
CA VAL A 151 -20.64 10.93 0.41
C VAL A 151 -19.92 11.82 1.43
N GLU A 152 -20.65 12.49 2.32
CA GLU A 152 -20.08 13.31 3.38
C GLU A 152 -19.14 12.48 4.28
N THR A 153 -19.55 11.28 4.68
CA THR A 153 -18.73 10.34 5.43
C THR A 153 -17.48 9.94 4.66
N CYS A 154 -17.59 9.68 3.36
CA CYS A 154 -16.40 9.40 2.53
C CYS A 154 -15.43 10.60 2.54
N MET A 155 -15.97 11.81 2.44
CA MET A 155 -15.20 13.06 2.40
C MET A 155 -14.56 13.45 3.75
N MET A 156 -15.02 12.89 4.88
CA MET A 156 -14.32 13.04 6.16
C MET A 156 -12.87 12.55 6.10
N SER A 157 -12.58 11.57 5.24
CA SER A 157 -11.23 11.11 4.99
C SER A 157 -10.39 12.19 4.29
N SER A 158 -9.38 12.70 4.99
CA SER A 158 -8.41 13.64 4.39
C SER A 158 -7.70 13.04 3.18
N LYS A 159 -7.51 11.72 3.14
CA LYS A 159 -6.92 10.99 2.01
C LYS A 159 -7.82 10.99 0.77
N ILE A 160 -9.12 10.72 0.94
CA ILE A 160 -10.09 10.75 -0.17
C ILE A 160 -10.25 12.18 -0.70
N SER A 161 -10.41 13.14 0.21
CA SER A 161 -10.51 14.56 -0.15
C SER A 161 -9.29 15.05 -0.93
N HIS A 162 -8.09 14.67 -0.49
CA HIS A 162 -6.85 15.01 -1.18
C HIS A 162 -6.71 14.30 -2.53
N LEU A 163 -7.05 13.01 -2.62
CA LEU A 163 -7.07 12.25 -3.87
C LEU A 163 -7.93 12.95 -4.93
N LEU A 164 -9.17 13.31 -4.56
CA LEU A 164 -10.10 13.98 -5.48
C LEU A 164 -9.53 15.31 -5.98
N LYS A 165 -8.96 16.12 -5.07
CA LYS A 165 -8.29 17.38 -5.44
C LYS A 165 -7.17 17.14 -6.47
N CYS A 166 -6.37 16.11 -6.29
CA CYS A 166 -5.26 15.77 -7.19
C CYS A 166 -5.75 15.27 -8.55
N LEU A 167 -6.76 14.38 -8.57
CA LEU A 167 -7.34 13.88 -9.81
C LEU A 167 -8.00 15.01 -10.63
N LEU A 168 -8.80 15.86 -9.98
CA LEU A 168 -9.46 17.00 -10.63
C LEU A 168 -8.45 18.01 -11.18
N LYS A 169 -7.36 18.28 -10.44
CA LYS A 169 -6.26 19.13 -10.93
C LYS A 169 -5.58 18.52 -12.16
N ASN A 170 -5.35 17.21 -12.17
CA ASN A 170 -4.73 16.53 -13.31
C ASN A 170 -5.64 16.58 -14.55
N LYS A 171 -6.95 16.44 -14.37
CA LYS A 171 -7.95 16.55 -15.44
C LYS A 171 -7.97 17.92 -16.12
N GLN A 172 -7.60 18.97 -15.39
CA GLN A 172 -7.48 20.35 -15.92
C GLN A 172 -6.14 20.63 -16.61
N SER A 173 -5.17 19.71 -16.54
CA SER A 173 -3.86 19.92 -17.14
C SER A 173 -3.90 19.76 -18.67
N ASN A 174 -3.10 20.57 -19.38
CA ASN A 174 -3.04 20.57 -20.86
C ASN A 174 -2.48 19.28 -21.47
N PHE A 175 -2.12 18.29 -20.66
CA PHE A 175 -1.53 17.02 -21.09
C PHE A 175 -2.57 15.92 -21.38
N GLY A 176 -3.86 16.26 -21.38
CA GLY A 176 -4.96 15.33 -21.64
C GLY A 176 -5.34 14.47 -20.41
N PRO A 177 -6.37 13.62 -20.52
CA PRO A 177 -6.80 12.76 -19.43
C PRO A 177 -5.71 11.75 -19.06
N THR A 178 -5.20 11.87 -17.84
CA THR A 178 -4.15 11.02 -17.29
C THR A 178 -4.75 9.90 -16.45
N LYS A 179 -4.61 8.65 -16.90
CA LYS A 179 -5.07 7.48 -16.11
C LYS A 179 -4.24 7.34 -14.84
N SER A 180 -4.92 7.08 -13.72
CA SER A 180 -4.31 6.96 -12.40
C SER A 180 -4.62 5.61 -11.77
N VAL A 181 -3.70 5.10 -10.94
CA VAL A 181 -3.94 3.92 -10.11
C VAL A 181 -3.92 4.31 -8.64
N VAL A 182 -4.87 3.80 -7.86
CA VAL A 182 -4.97 4.03 -6.42
C VAL A 182 -4.83 2.70 -5.69
N TYR A 183 -3.82 2.58 -4.85
CA TYR A 183 -3.59 1.40 -4.02
C TYR A 183 -3.92 1.64 -2.55
N THR A 184 -4.56 0.65 -1.93
CA THR A 184 -4.77 0.60 -0.47
C THR A 184 -4.62 -0.83 0.05
N GLN A 185 -4.29 -0.97 1.32
CA GLN A 185 -4.28 -2.25 2.01
C GLN A 185 -5.70 -2.72 2.39
N TRP A 186 -6.65 -1.79 2.46
CA TRP A 186 -7.98 -2.01 3.03
C TRP A 186 -9.05 -2.10 1.94
N THR A 187 -9.71 -3.25 1.81
CA THR A 187 -10.79 -3.45 0.83
C THR A 187 -11.98 -2.53 1.08
N GLN A 188 -12.40 -2.39 2.34
CA GLN A 188 -13.45 -1.44 2.74
C GLN A 188 -13.12 0.01 2.33
N PHE A 189 -11.84 0.39 2.30
CA PHE A 189 -11.45 1.73 1.85
C PHE A 189 -11.54 1.88 0.33
N LEU A 190 -11.41 0.78 -0.44
CA LEU A 190 -11.69 0.81 -1.89
C LEU A 190 -13.13 1.22 -2.14
N ASP A 191 -14.07 0.65 -1.40
CA ASP A 191 -15.50 0.94 -1.55
C ASP A 191 -15.78 2.42 -1.27
N LEU A 192 -15.19 3.00 -0.20
CA LEU A 192 -15.32 4.43 0.11
C LEU A 192 -14.71 5.33 -0.97
N ILE A 193 -13.55 4.95 -1.51
CA ILE A 193 -12.93 5.68 -2.63
C ILE A 193 -13.85 5.59 -3.86
N GLY A 194 -14.39 4.41 -4.18
CA GLY A 194 -15.28 4.19 -5.31
C GLY A 194 -16.53 5.06 -5.25
N ILE A 195 -17.19 5.12 -4.09
CA ILE A 195 -18.36 6.00 -3.84
C ILE A 195 -17.98 7.47 -4.07
N ALA A 196 -16.86 7.92 -3.50
CA ALA A 196 -16.41 9.30 -3.62
C ALA A 196 -16.05 9.68 -5.07
N LEU A 197 -15.43 8.78 -5.83
CA LEU A 197 -15.12 8.99 -7.25
C LEU A 197 -16.40 9.05 -8.10
N ALA A 198 -17.33 8.13 -7.87
CA ALA A 198 -18.61 8.08 -8.60
C ALA A 198 -19.42 9.37 -8.39
N HIS A 199 -19.51 9.87 -7.15
CA HIS A 199 -20.19 11.13 -6.86
C HIS A 199 -19.55 12.34 -7.56
N ASN A 200 -18.23 12.30 -7.79
CA ASN A 200 -17.51 13.35 -8.52
C ASN A 200 -17.42 13.10 -10.03
N SER A 201 -18.24 12.20 -10.57
CA SER A 201 -18.26 11.84 -12.00
C SER A 201 -16.89 11.40 -12.54
N ILE A 202 -16.11 10.69 -11.72
CA ILE A 202 -14.85 10.06 -12.11
C ILE A 202 -15.11 8.57 -12.24
N LEU A 203 -15.16 8.08 -13.48
CA LEU A 203 -15.36 6.66 -13.74
C LEU A 203 -14.10 5.88 -13.34
N SER A 204 -14.32 4.78 -12.62
CA SER A 204 -13.25 3.93 -12.12
C SER A 204 -13.53 2.44 -12.29
N ALA A 205 -12.46 1.65 -12.33
CA ALA A 205 -12.51 0.19 -12.20
C ALA A 205 -11.94 -0.22 -10.83
N GLN A 206 -12.43 -1.33 -10.27
CA GLN A 206 -11.99 -1.85 -8.98
C GLN A 206 -11.45 -3.28 -9.13
N ILE A 207 -10.29 -3.55 -8.53
CA ILE A 207 -9.67 -4.88 -8.48
C ILE A 207 -9.21 -5.20 -7.05
N ASP A 208 -9.78 -6.24 -6.46
CA ASP A 208 -9.33 -6.76 -5.17
C ASP A 208 -9.08 -8.28 -5.21
N GLY A 209 -8.82 -8.89 -4.06
CA GLY A 209 -8.52 -10.33 -3.98
C GLY A 209 -9.75 -11.24 -3.99
N THR A 210 -10.96 -10.68 -4.06
CA THR A 210 -12.22 -11.43 -4.00
C THR A 210 -12.82 -11.68 -5.39
N ILE A 211 -12.43 -10.87 -6.39
CA ILE A 211 -12.93 -11.02 -7.76
C ILE A 211 -12.29 -12.22 -8.47
N THR A 212 -13.02 -12.81 -9.43
CA THR A 212 -12.51 -13.90 -10.25
C THR A 212 -11.48 -13.42 -11.27
N ALA A 213 -10.60 -14.31 -11.74
CA ALA A 213 -9.60 -13.98 -12.75
C ALA A 213 -10.23 -13.37 -14.02
N GLN A 214 -11.38 -13.89 -14.46
CA GLN A 214 -12.11 -13.36 -15.62
C GLN A 214 -12.68 -11.96 -15.36
N ALA A 215 -13.20 -11.69 -14.17
CA ALA A 215 -13.68 -10.36 -13.80
C ALA A 215 -12.53 -9.36 -13.69
N GLN A 216 -11.38 -9.79 -13.16
CA GLN A 216 -10.15 -9.00 -13.09
C GLN A 216 -9.65 -8.62 -14.49
N GLU A 217 -9.60 -9.58 -15.42
CA GLU A 217 -9.22 -9.33 -16.82
C GLU A 217 -10.16 -8.31 -17.46
N LYS A 218 -11.48 -8.49 -17.32
CA LYS A 218 -12.47 -7.55 -17.86
C LYS A 218 -12.34 -6.14 -17.25
N ALA A 219 -12.06 -6.03 -15.95
CA ALA A 219 -11.85 -4.75 -15.29
C ALA A 219 -10.59 -4.04 -15.82
N LEU A 220 -9.51 -4.79 -16.05
CA LEU A 220 -8.28 -4.28 -16.67
C LEU A 220 -8.52 -3.87 -18.12
N GLU A 221 -9.18 -4.69 -18.93
CA GLU A 221 -9.52 -4.37 -20.32
C GLU A 221 -10.35 -3.09 -20.41
N ASN A 222 -11.37 -2.95 -19.56
CA ASN A 222 -12.14 -1.71 -19.46
C ASN A 222 -11.24 -0.54 -19.08
N PHE A 223 -10.37 -0.70 -18.08
CA PHE A 223 -9.44 0.36 -17.70
C PHE A 223 -8.42 0.71 -18.80
N PHE A 224 -7.99 -0.25 -19.63
CA PHE A 224 -7.06 0.01 -20.74
C PHE A 224 -7.74 0.69 -21.92
N ASN A 225 -8.91 0.19 -22.32
CA ASN A 225 -9.53 0.54 -23.60
C ASN A 225 -10.57 1.65 -23.48
N ASN A 226 -11.18 1.86 -22.30
CA ASN A 226 -12.16 2.92 -22.10
C ASN A 226 -11.48 4.24 -21.73
N PRO A 227 -11.52 5.29 -22.58
CA PRO A 227 -10.92 6.58 -22.28
C PRO A 227 -11.63 7.33 -21.13
N GLU A 228 -12.90 7.02 -20.87
CA GLU A 228 -13.67 7.61 -19.76
C GLU A 228 -13.27 7.01 -18.41
N CYS A 229 -12.73 5.79 -18.38
CA CYS A 229 -12.27 5.14 -17.15
C CYS A 229 -10.92 5.73 -16.72
N GLU A 230 -10.96 6.72 -15.83
CA GLU A 230 -9.81 7.53 -15.43
C GLU A 230 -8.99 6.88 -14.32
N VAL A 231 -9.61 6.07 -13.47
CA VAL A 231 -8.97 5.54 -12.25
C VAL A 231 -9.13 4.02 -12.14
N LEU A 232 -8.04 3.33 -11.82
CA LEU A 232 -8.07 1.95 -11.33
C LEU A 232 -7.81 1.96 -9.83
N ILE A 233 -8.77 1.51 -9.03
CA ILE A 233 -8.59 1.32 -7.59
C ILE A 233 -8.27 -0.15 -7.35
N SER A 234 -7.21 -0.44 -6.59
CA SER A 234 -6.81 -1.82 -6.34
C SER A 234 -6.28 -2.06 -4.94
N SER A 235 -6.59 -3.24 -4.39
CA SER A 235 -5.92 -3.68 -3.16
C SER A 235 -4.45 -3.97 -3.44
N ILE A 236 -3.57 -3.69 -2.49
CA ILE A 236 -2.14 -4.03 -2.61
C ILE A 236 -1.99 -5.54 -2.83
N ALA A 237 -2.76 -6.36 -2.14
CA ALA A 237 -2.70 -7.82 -2.30
C ALA A 237 -2.98 -8.25 -3.76
N ALA A 238 -3.99 -7.66 -4.40
CA ALA A 238 -4.29 -7.95 -5.80
C ALA A 238 -3.20 -7.43 -6.74
N ALA A 239 -2.64 -6.25 -6.47
CA ALA A 239 -1.53 -5.68 -7.24
C ALA A 239 -0.28 -6.57 -7.25
N LEU A 240 -0.03 -7.25 -6.13
CA LEU A 240 1.13 -8.14 -5.95
C LEU A 240 1.03 -9.44 -6.76
N THR A 241 -0.12 -9.74 -7.37
CA THR A 241 -0.28 -10.89 -8.28
C THR A 241 0.43 -10.70 -9.64
N GLY A 242 1.03 -9.53 -9.89
CA GLY A 242 1.81 -9.28 -11.10
C GLY A 242 1.04 -8.57 -12.21
N LEU A 243 0.11 -7.68 -11.84
CA LEU A 243 -0.62 -6.83 -12.79
C LEU A 243 0.35 -6.01 -13.66
N ASN A 244 0.20 -6.10 -14.98
CA ASN A 244 0.96 -5.29 -15.93
C ASN A 244 0.16 -4.07 -16.36
N ILE A 245 0.29 -2.96 -15.62
CA ILE A 245 -0.43 -1.71 -15.89
C ILE A 245 0.53 -0.73 -16.57
N THR A 246 0.36 -0.53 -17.88
CA THR A 246 1.23 0.34 -18.70
C THR A 246 0.56 1.64 -19.16
N CYS A 247 -0.76 1.77 -19.00
CA CYS A 247 -1.53 2.92 -19.46
C CYS A 247 -1.59 4.09 -18.46
N THR A 248 -0.92 3.98 -17.32
CA THR A 248 -1.01 4.92 -16.19
C THR A 248 0.27 5.74 -16.05
N ASN A 249 0.12 7.01 -15.69
CA ASN A 249 1.25 7.90 -15.39
C ASN A 249 1.30 8.35 -13.91
N MET A 250 0.24 8.13 -13.14
CA MET A 250 0.14 8.55 -11.73
C MET A 250 -0.27 7.38 -10.84
N VAL A 251 0.45 7.18 -9.75
CA VAL A 251 0.14 6.15 -8.75
C VAL A 251 -0.01 6.79 -7.38
N TYR A 252 -1.18 6.61 -6.77
CA TYR A 252 -1.46 7.03 -5.41
C TYR A 252 -1.44 5.81 -4.50
N VAL A 253 -0.69 5.89 -3.40
CA VAL A 253 -0.62 4.81 -2.41
C VAL A 253 -1.15 5.34 -1.09
N MET A 254 -2.33 4.85 -0.67
CA MET A 254 -3.09 5.37 0.47
C MET A 254 -2.75 4.72 1.81
N VAL A 255 -1.58 4.10 1.91
CA VAL A 255 -1.15 3.39 3.11
C VAL A 255 -0.24 4.25 3.98
N ARG A 256 0.17 3.68 5.11
CA ARG A 256 1.17 4.26 5.99
C ARG A 256 2.45 4.58 5.21
N GLY A 257 2.97 5.80 5.34
CA GLY A 257 4.23 6.20 4.72
C GLY A 257 5.40 5.31 5.15
N PRO A 258 6.51 5.28 4.39
CA PRO A 258 7.61 4.37 4.65
C PRO A 258 8.27 4.61 6.02
N PRO A 259 8.95 3.60 6.57
CA PRO A 259 9.52 3.64 7.91
C PRO A 259 10.43 4.84 8.21
N LYS A 260 11.10 5.38 7.18
CA LYS A 260 12.02 6.53 7.29
C LYS A 260 11.37 7.79 7.90
N PHE A 261 10.05 7.92 7.84
CA PHE A 261 9.33 9.05 8.45
C PHE A 261 9.00 8.85 9.95
N TYR A 262 9.31 7.69 10.55
CA TYR A 262 9.05 7.43 11.97
C TYR A 262 10.21 7.75 12.90
N CYS A 263 11.41 7.99 12.36
CA CYS A 263 12.60 8.27 13.17
C CYS A 263 12.93 9.78 13.28
N ASP A 264 12.44 10.61 12.35
CA ASP A 264 12.90 12.00 12.21
C ASP A 264 11.85 13.05 12.59
N PHE A 265 11.01 12.78 13.60
CA PHE A 265 10.17 13.81 14.22
C PHE A 265 10.96 14.75 15.14
N TRP A 266 12.19 15.14 14.76
CA TRP A 266 12.94 16.27 15.31
C TRP A 266 14.03 16.70 14.32
N THR A 267 13.70 17.26 13.15
CA THR A 267 14.48 18.38 12.55
C THR A 267 13.77 18.99 11.33
N LEU A 268 13.57 20.30 11.40
CA LEU A 268 13.35 21.17 10.25
C LEU A 268 14.58 21.13 9.34
N THR A 269 14.38 20.86 8.06
CA THR A 269 15.20 21.50 7.02
C THR A 269 14.35 21.67 5.76
N SER A 270 14.03 22.94 5.50
CA SER A 270 13.62 23.45 4.19
C SER A 270 14.79 23.35 3.22
N THR A 271 14.56 22.83 2.02
CA THR A 271 15.33 23.22 0.84
C THR A 271 14.42 23.23 -0.37
N PHE A 272 14.04 24.44 -0.78
CA PHE A 272 13.58 24.74 -2.13
C PHE A 272 14.77 24.63 -3.09
N PRO A 273 14.60 24.11 -4.31
CA PRO A 273 15.35 24.58 -5.45
C PRO A 273 14.54 25.69 -6.12
N VAL A 274 14.99 26.93 -5.93
CA VAL A 274 14.68 28.03 -6.85
C VAL A 274 15.35 27.69 -8.18
N ALA A 275 14.57 27.55 -9.24
CA ALA A 275 15.10 27.48 -10.59
C ALA A 275 15.74 28.84 -10.92
N GLN A 276 17.07 28.89 -10.97
CA GLN A 276 17.78 29.96 -11.67
C GLN A 276 17.62 29.72 -13.16
N LEU A 277 16.78 30.54 -13.80
CA LEU A 277 16.81 30.76 -15.23
C LEU A 277 18.06 31.59 -15.53
N ASP A 278 18.98 31.02 -16.31
CA ASP A 278 20.12 31.73 -16.89
C ASP A 278 19.66 32.38 -18.21
N PRO A 279 19.66 33.71 -18.35
CA PRO A 279 19.23 34.38 -19.57
C PRO A 279 20.44 34.86 -20.37
N SER A 280 21.21 33.95 -20.96
CA SER A 280 22.11 34.26 -22.09
C SER A 280 22.87 33.02 -22.57
N HIS A 281 22.33 32.35 -23.60
CA HIS A 281 23.02 31.95 -24.84
C HIS A 281 22.16 30.98 -25.65
#